data_AF-A0A956ZE70-F1
#
_entry.id   AF-A0A956ZE70-F1
#
_cell.length_a   1.000
_cell.length_b   1.000
_cell.length_c   1.000
_cell.angle_alpha   90.00
_cell.angle_beta   90.00
_cell.angle_gamma   90.00
#
_symmetry.space_group_name_H-M   'P 1'
#
loop_
_entity.id
_entity.type
_entity.pdbx_description
1 polymer ?
#
loop_
_entity_poly.entity_id
_entity_poly.type
_entity_poly.pdbx_seq_one_letter_code
_entity_poly.pdbx_strand_id
1 'polypeptide(L)'
;LAIELGCGFVARSFAGDPRQLVSLLKAAVSHNGTAIIDVISPCVTFNNHEGSTKSYKHAKEIDTPLHEIGYVPFYEQITVDYEEGDVRDVTMHDGSVLQLKKLGKDYDPTDRFAADHAIHQSHRDKTLLTGLIYFDEHIPDFSQIKNLVDAPLASLQEKDLRPPKETLDEIMQSLM
;
A
#
# COMPACT_ATOMS: atom_id res chain seq x y z
N LEU A 1 -7.15 8.63 1.17
CA LEU A 1 -7.01 8.26 2.61
C LEU A 1 -5.55 8.22 3.04
N ALA A 2 -4.68 7.42 2.42
CA ALA A 2 -3.26 7.34 2.80
C ALA A 2 -2.56 8.71 2.88
N ILE A 3 -2.72 9.54 1.84
CA ILE A 3 -2.20 10.92 1.79
C ILE A 3 -2.74 11.76 2.96
N GLU A 4 -4.05 11.71 3.19
CA GLU A 4 -4.71 12.45 4.27
C GLU A 4 -4.28 12.02 5.69
N LEU A 5 -3.89 10.75 5.85
CA LEU A 5 -3.35 10.23 7.11
C LEU A 5 -1.86 10.56 7.31
N GLY A 6 -1.23 11.30 6.40
CA GLY A 6 0.17 11.74 6.51
C GLY A 6 1.19 10.71 6.03
N CYS A 7 0.81 9.80 5.14
CA CYS A 7 1.74 8.84 4.55
C CYS A 7 2.63 9.53 3.50
N GLY A 8 3.95 9.48 3.68
CA GLY A 8 4.94 10.10 2.77
C GLY A 8 5.29 9.29 1.53
N PHE A 9 4.76 8.07 1.39
CA PHE A 9 4.92 7.28 0.18
C PHE A 9 3.60 6.58 -0.13
N VAL A 10 2.96 6.95 -1.23
CA VAL A 10 1.68 6.35 -1.67
C VAL A 10 1.79 5.95 -3.13
N ALA A 11 1.52 4.68 -3.41
CA ALA A 11 1.53 4.15 -4.76
C ALA A 11 0.36 3.20 -4.98
N ARG A 12 0.03 2.95 -6.25
CA ARG A 12 -0.94 1.92 -6.66
C ARG A 12 -0.37 1.11 -7.81
N SER A 13 -0.58 -0.20 -7.78
CA SER A 13 -0.14 -1.10 -8.84
C SER A 13 -1.20 -2.16 -9.12
N PHE A 14 -1.04 -2.87 -10.23
CA PHE A 14 -1.82 -4.06 -10.54
C PHE A 14 -0.94 -5.30 -10.39
N ALA A 15 -1.48 -6.38 -9.81
CA ALA A 15 -0.76 -7.64 -9.64
C ALA A 15 -0.30 -8.26 -10.98
N GLY A 16 -0.99 -7.93 -12.07
CA GLY A 16 -0.62 -8.32 -13.43
C GLY A 16 0.43 -7.43 -14.10
N ASP A 17 0.86 -6.30 -13.51
CA ASP A 17 2.02 -5.53 -13.96
C ASP A 17 3.20 -5.76 -12.97
N PRO A 18 3.88 -6.91 -13.05
CA PRO A 18 4.95 -7.25 -12.11
C PRO A 18 6.15 -6.31 -12.22
N ARG A 19 6.40 -5.70 -13.39
CA ARG A 19 7.53 -4.79 -13.59
C ARG A 19 7.36 -3.51 -12.79
N GLN A 20 6.17 -2.90 -12.88
CA GLN A 20 5.84 -1.72 -12.08
C GLN A 20 5.79 -2.09 -10.59
N LEU A 21 5.12 -3.19 -10.23
CA LEU A 21 4.94 -3.59 -8.83
C LEU A 21 6.29 -3.85 -8.12
N VAL A 22 7.20 -4.59 -8.75
CA VAL A 22 8.54 -4.86 -8.18
C VAL A 22 9.32 -3.55 -7.98
N SER A 23 9.21 -2.61 -8.90
CA SER A 23 9.90 -1.32 -8.81
C SER A 23 9.35 -0.48 -7.65
N LEU A 24 8.02 -0.43 -7.50
CA LEU A 24 7.36 0.27 -6.39
C LEU A 24 7.67 -0.37 -5.04
N LEU A 25 7.70 -1.70 -4.95
CA LEU A 25 8.06 -2.42 -3.72
C LEU A 25 9.50 -2.11 -3.30
N LYS A 26 10.46 -2.13 -4.24
CA LYS A 26 11.85 -1.77 -3.95
C LYS A 26 11.97 -0.33 -3.43
N ALA A 27 11.25 0.61 -4.06
CA ALA A 27 11.23 1.99 -3.62
C ALA A 27 10.61 2.14 -2.23
N ALA A 28 9.48 1.49 -1.95
CA ALA A 28 8.81 1.54 -0.65
C ALA A 28 9.65 0.94 0.49
N VAL A 29 10.34 -0.17 0.25
CA VAL A 29 11.27 -0.75 1.25
C VAL A 29 12.45 0.18 1.54
N SER A 30 12.86 0.99 0.56
CA SER A 30 13.97 1.94 0.70
C SER A 30 13.51 3.29 1.28
N HIS A 31 12.20 3.50 1.48
CA HIS A 31 11.66 4.75 1.99
C HIS A 31 11.78 4.80 3.52
N ASN A 32 12.38 5.87 4.04
CA ASN A 32 12.51 6.12 5.47
C ASN A 32 11.22 6.76 6.00
N GLY A 33 10.18 5.95 6.16
CA GLY A 33 8.88 6.43 6.58
C GLY A 33 7.78 5.40 6.41
N THR A 34 6.53 5.83 6.54
CA THR A 34 5.39 4.95 6.27
C THR A 34 5.09 4.95 4.79
N ALA A 35 5.10 3.75 4.18
CA ALA A 35 4.75 3.55 2.78
C ALA A 35 3.48 2.71 2.62
N ILE A 36 2.58 3.15 1.75
CA ILE A 36 1.35 2.43 1.39
C ILE A 36 1.36 2.14 -0.11
N ILE A 37 1.23 0.87 -0.47
CA ILE A 37 1.03 0.42 -1.84
C ILE A 37 -0.32 -0.29 -1.93
N ASP A 38 -1.23 0.29 -2.72
CA ASP A 38 -2.50 -0.34 -3.07
C ASP A 38 -2.29 -1.27 -4.27
N VAL A 39 -2.37 -2.59 -4.06
CA VAL A 39 -2.19 -3.58 -5.13
C VAL A 39 -3.53 -4.16 -5.53
N ILE A 40 -4.00 -3.77 -6.72
CA ILE A 40 -5.20 -4.33 -7.32
C ILE A 40 -4.90 -5.78 -7.71
N SER A 41 -5.60 -6.72 -7.07
CA SER A 41 -5.46 -8.16 -7.31
C SER A 41 -6.83 -8.79 -7.52
N PRO A 42 -7.12 -9.36 -8.69
CA PRO A 42 -8.38 -10.06 -8.90
C PRO A 42 -8.41 -11.34 -8.06
N CYS A 43 -9.52 -11.57 -7.35
CA CYS A 43 -9.76 -12.82 -6.63
C CYS A 43 -10.70 -13.70 -7.44
N VAL A 44 -10.14 -14.65 -8.18
CA VAL A 44 -10.89 -15.57 -9.05
C VAL A 44 -11.87 -16.48 -8.30
N THR A 45 -11.66 -16.70 -7.00
CA THR A 45 -12.44 -17.68 -6.22
C THR A 45 -13.62 -17.06 -5.49
N PHE A 46 -13.49 -15.84 -4.93
CA PHE A 46 -14.45 -15.32 -3.95
C PHE A 46 -15.08 -13.97 -4.28
N ASN A 47 -14.72 -13.32 -5.38
CA ASN A 47 -15.28 -12.01 -5.68
C ASN A 47 -15.56 -11.82 -7.17
N ASN A 48 -16.31 -12.76 -7.74
CA ASN A 48 -16.33 -12.98 -9.18
C ASN A 48 -17.74 -12.91 -9.80
N HIS A 49 -18.68 -12.02 -9.36
CA HIS A 49 -19.93 -11.59 -10.09
C HIS A 49 -21.03 -10.79 -9.30
N GLU A 50 -22.08 -10.44 -10.07
CA GLU A 50 -23.13 -9.37 -10.09
C GLU A 50 -24.01 -9.05 -8.85
N GLY A 51 -23.56 -9.31 -7.63
CA GLY A 51 -24.24 -8.82 -6.43
C GLY A 51 -23.62 -9.33 -5.14
N SER A 52 -22.29 -9.22 -5.02
CA SER A 52 -21.43 -9.95 -4.09
C SER A 52 -21.83 -9.91 -2.60
N THR A 53 -22.86 -10.68 -2.29
CA THR A 53 -22.96 -11.58 -1.15
C THR A 53 -22.04 -12.80 -1.37
N LYS A 54 -21.66 -13.08 -2.63
CA LYS A 54 -20.95 -14.27 -3.15
C LYS A 54 -19.43 -14.29 -3.06
N SER A 55 -18.93 -13.57 -2.08
CA SER A 55 -17.93 -14.12 -1.17
C SER A 55 -18.28 -15.55 -0.70
N TYR A 56 -17.32 -16.22 -0.08
CA TYR A 56 -17.58 -17.37 0.81
C TYR A 56 -18.71 -17.11 1.85
N LYS A 57 -19.19 -15.88 2.00
CA LYS A 57 -20.16 -15.45 3.01
C LYS A 57 -21.63 -15.66 2.58
N HIS A 58 -22.01 -15.57 1.30
CA HIS A 58 -23.31 -16.12 0.87
C HIS A 58 -23.31 -17.65 1.01
N ALA A 59 -22.13 -18.27 0.85
CA ALA A 59 -21.93 -19.69 1.10
C ALA A 59 -22.06 -20.08 2.59
N LYS A 60 -22.30 -19.13 3.50
CA LYS A 60 -22.57 -19.38 4.93
C LYS A 60 -24.04 -19.22 5.33
N GLU A 61 -24.90 -18.65 4.46
CA GLU A 61 -26.32 -18.44 4.76
C GLU A 61 -27.21 -19.63 4.35
N ILE A 62 -26.65 -20.57 3.61
CA ILE A 62 -27.28 -21.84 3.20
C ILE A 62 -26.40 -22.96 3.78
N ASP A 63 -26.92 -23.68 4.77
CA ASP A 63 -26.23 -24.72 5.55
C ASP A 63 -25.61 -25.80 4.64
N THR A 64 -24.29 -25.79 4.39
CA THR A 64 -23.63 -26.75 3.47
C THR A 64 -22.21 -27.09 3.95
N PRO A 65 -21.75 -28.36 3.83
CA PRO A 65 -20.69 -28.95 4.67
C PRO A 65 -19.28 -28.35 4.47
N LEU A 66 -18.51 -28.31 5.57
CA LEU A 66 -17.15 -27.72 5.65
C LEU A 66 -16.05 -28.39 4.82
N HIS A 67 -16.34 -29.47 4.10
CA HIS A 67 -15.35 -30.22 3.32
C HIS A 67 -15.92 -30.61 1.96
N GLU A 68 -16.08 -29.64 1.06
CA GLU A 68 -16.03 -29.94 -0.36
C GLU A 68 -14.58 -29.92 -0.82
N ILE A 69 -14.23 -30.84 -1.73
CA ILE A 69 -13.01 -30.76 -2.53
C ILE A 69 -13.17 -29.50 -3.39
N GLY A 70 -12.68 -28.37 -2.90
CA GLY A 70 -12.72 -27.09 -3.60
C GLY A 70 -11.87 -27.17 -4.86
N TYR A 71 -12.49 -27.51 -5.98
CA TYR A 71 -11.84 -27.44 -7.28
C TYR A 71 -11.81 -25.99 -7.73
N VAL A 72 -10.66 -25.34 -7.54
CA VAL A 72 -10.38 -24.04 -8.16
C VAL A 72 -9.83 -24.34 -9.55
N PRO A 73 -10.58 -24.06 -10.63
CA PRO A 73 -10.06 -24.26 -11.98
C PRO A 73 -8.84 -23.36 -12.19
N PHE A 74 -7.86 -23.88 -12.91
CA PHE A 74 -6.69 -23.10 -13.28
C PHE A 74 -7.12 -21.95 -14.21
N TYR A 75 -6.68 -20.74 -13.88
CA TYR A 75 -6.82 -19.57 -14.74
C TYR A 75 -5.41 -19.08 -15.11
N GLU A 76 -5.24 -18.66 -16.36
CA GLU A 76 -3.98 -18.05 -16.81
C GLU A 76 -3.76 -16.70 -16.15
N GLN A 77 -2.53 -16.41 -15.73
CA GLN A 77 -2.22 -15.13 -15.11
C GLN A 77 -2.36 -13.99 -16.13
N ILE A 78 -3.22 -13.03 -15.83
CA ILE A 78 -3.34 -11.78 -16.59
C ILE A 78 -2.05 -10.97 -16.37
N THR A 79 -1.23 -10.87 -17.41
CA THR A 79 -0.01 -10.05 -17.41
C THR A 79 -0.19 -8.89 -18.37
N VAL A 80 0.11 -7.68 -17.91
CA VAL A 80 0.01 -6.45 -18.70
C VAL A 80 1.32 -5.68 -18.66
N ASP A 81 1.67 -5.10 -19.79
CA ASP A 81 2.83 -4.23 -19.98
C ASP A 81 2.37 -3.07 -20.88
N TYR A 82 2.54 -1.84 -20.41
CA TYR A 82 2.04 -0.63 -21.06
C TYR A 82 2.87 0.59 -20.59
N GLU A 83 2.95 1.59 -21.45
CA GLU A 83 3.83 2.74 -21.28
C GLU A 83 3.30 3.75 -20.24
N GLU A 84 4.18 4.63 -19.79
CA GLU A 84 3.85 5.70 -18.86
C GLU A 84 2.93 6.74 -19.52
N GLY A 85 1.84 7.12 -18.84
CA GLY A 85 0.80 8.00 -19.37
C GLY A 85 -0.30 7.28 -20.15
N ASP A 86 -0.08 6.02 -20.55
CA ASP A 86 -1.05 5.25 -21.32
C ASP A 86 -2.20 4.71 -20.47
N VAL A 87 -3.34 4.50 -21.15
CA VAL A 87 -4.53 3.86 -20.61
C VAL A 87 -4.67 2.48 -21.24
N ARG A 88 -4.85 1.45 -20.42
CA ARG A 88 -5.01 0.07 -20.84
C ARG A 88 -6.27 -0.54 -20.24
N ASP A 89 -7.15 -1.02 -21.11
CA ASP A 89 -8.30 -1.83 -20.72
C ASP A 89 -7.85 -3.28 -20.53
N VAL A 90 -8.16 -3.85 -19.37
CA VAL A 90 -7.81 -5.21 -18.97
C VAL A 90 -9.09 -5.98 -18.66
N THR A 91 -9.41 -6.96 -19.49
CA THR A 91 -10.55 -7.85 -19.27
C THR A 91 -10.18 -8.92 -18.24
N MET A 92 -10.95 -8.98 -17.15
CA MET A 92 -10.81 -9.97 -16.08
C MET A 92 -11.42 -11.32 -16.48
N HIS A 93 -11.14 -12.36 -15.70
CA HIS A 93 -11.66 -13.72 -15.95
C HIS A 93 -13.19 -13.82 -15.88
N ASP A 94 -13.88 -12.90 -15.19
CA ASP A 94 -15.34 -12.81 -15.15
C ASP A 94 -15.95 -11.94 -16.27
N GLY A 95 -15.12 -11.43 -17.19
CA GLY A 95 -15.55 -10.54 -18.26
C GLY A 95 -15.70 -9.07 -17.86
N SER A 96 -15.47 -8.71 -16.59
CA SER A 96 -15.39 -7.30 -16.18
C SER A 96 -14.16 -6.64 -16.80
N VAL A 97 -14.22 -5.34 -17.05
CA VAL A 97 -13.13 -4.58 -17.67
C VAL A 97 -12.61 -3.54 -16.70
N LEU A 98 -11.32 -3.62 -16.38
CA LEU A 98 -10.61 -2.61 -15.61
C LEU A 98 -9.83 -1.68 -16.54
N GLN A 99 -10.01 -0.38 -16.39
CA GLN A 99 -9.23 0.61 -17.11
C GLN A 99 -8.09 1.10 -16.22
N LEU A 100 -6.86 0.67 -16.53
CA LEU A 100 -5.64 1.06 -15.82
C LEU A 100 -5.02 2.27 -16.52
N LYS A 101 -4.67 3.31 -15.76
CA LYS A 101 -3.97 4.50 -16.28
C LYS A 101 -2.65 4.66 -15.55
N LYS A 102 -1.53 4.48 -16.25
CA LYS A 102 -0.20 4.71 -15.67
C LYS A 102 0.06 6.20 -15.61
N LEU A 103 0.58 6.69 -14.49
CA LEU A 103 1.03 8.07 -14.38
C LEU A 103 2.10 8.36 -15.45
N GLY A 104 2.00 9.53 -16.09
CA GLY A 104 2.94 9.97 -17.11
C GLY A 104 4.23 10.53 -16.51
N LYS A 105 5.28 10.65 -17.33
CA LYS A 105 6.59 11.21 -16.91
C LYS A 105 6.54 12.63 -16.40
N ASP A 106 5.56 13.40 -16.87
CA ASP A 106 5.40 14.81 -16.53
C ASP A 106 4.67 15.01 -15.18
N TYR A 107 4.31 13.91 -14.50
CA TYR A 107 3.65 13.97 -13.20
C TYR A 107 4.66 14.16 -12.08
N ASP A 108 4.44 15.18 -11.25
CA ASP A 108 5.22 15.43 -10.05
C ASP A 108 4.57 14.76 -8.83
N PRO A 109 5.19 13.70 -8.26
CA PRO A 109 4.64 13.01 -7.10
C PRO A 109 4.85 13.77 -5.78
N THR A 110 5.58 14.88 -5.78
CA THR A 110 5.84 15.67 -4.56
C THR A 110 4.74 16.70 -4.27
N ASP A 111 3.92 17.03 -5.27
CA ASP A 111 2.77 17.91 -5.09
C ASP A 111 1.55 17.13 -4.55
N ARG A 112 1.28 17.33 -3.26
CA ARG A 112 0.12 16.74 -2.58
C ARG A 112 -1.21 17.09 -3.23
N PHE A 113 -1.40 18.35 -3.66
CA PHE A 113 -2.65 18.78 -4.28
C PHE A 113 -2.83 18.16 -5.66
N ALA A 114 -1.75 18.06 -6.43
CA ALA A 114 -1.78 17.36 -7.72
C ALA A 114 -2.13 15.87 -7.53
N ALA A 115 -1.61 15.23 -6.49
CA ALA A 115 -1.91 13.84 -6.16
C ALA A 115 -3.38 13.62 -5.78
N ASP A 116 -3.92 14.43 -4.87
CA ASP A 116 -5.33 14.34 -4.49
C ASP A 116 -6.24 14.65 -5.69
N HIS A 117 -5.91 15.67 -6.49
CA HIS A 117 -6.64 15.98 -7.72
C HIS A 117 -6.61 14.81 -8.72
N ALA A 118 -5.45 14.20 -8.95
CA ALA A 118 -5.30 13.07 -9.87
C ALA A 118 -6.13 11.85 -9.43
N ILE A 119 -6.15 11.53 -8.13
CA ILE A 119 -6.99 10.45 -7.57
C ILE A 119 -8.48 10.77 -7.77
N HIS A 120 -8.91 11.99 -7.44
CA HIS A 120 -10.30 12.39 -7.59
C HIS A 120 -10.75 12.41 -9.05
N GLN A 121 -9.88 12.88 -9.96
CA GLN A 121 -10.13 12.86 -11.38
C GLN A 121 -10.24 11.42 -11.91
N SER A 122 -9.33 10.53 -11.52
CA SER A 122 -9.38 9.13 -11.97
C SER A 122 -10.68 8.44 -11.53
N HIS A 123 -11.16 8.74 -10.31
CA HIS A 123 -12.47 8.26 -9.83
C HIS A 123 -13.64 8.76 -10.69
N ARG A 124 -13.62 10.04 -11.09
CA ARG A 124 -14.65 10.62 -11.98
C ARG A 124 -14.61 9.98 -13.36
N ASP A 125 -13.41 9.74 -13.88
CA ASP A 125 -13.17 9.16 -15.20
C ASP A 125 -13.33 7.63 -15.20
N LYS A 126 -13.63 7.02 -14.04
CA LYS A 126 -13.74 5.56 -13.82
C LYS A 126 -12.47 4.80 -14.21
N THR A 127 -11.32 5.43 -14.01
CA THR A 127 -9.99 4.85 -14.26
C THR A 127 -9.28 4.55 -12.95
N LEU A 128 -8.49 3.47 -12.96
CA LEU A 128 -7.61 3.10 -11.87
C LEU A 128 -6.21 3.62 -12.18
N LEU A 129 -5.83 4.68 -11.47
CA LEU A 129 -4.49 5.26 -11.56
C LEU A 129 -3.43 4.29 -11.03
N THR A 130 -2.33 4.10 -11.73
CA THR A 130 -1.21 3.23 -11.33
C THR A 130 0.12 3.96 -11.40
N GLY A 131 1.07 3.59 -10.54
CA GLY A 131 2.37 4.23 -10.37
C GLY A 131 2.56 4.83 -8.97
N LEU A 132 3.62 5.62 -8.83
CA LEU A 132 3.92 6.40 -7.64
C LEU A 132 3.01 7.64 -7.62
N ILE A 133 2.06 7.70 -6.70
CA ILE A 133 1.04 8.74 -6.65
C ILE A 133 1.52 9.92 -5.80
N TYR A 134 2.14 9.65 -4.65
CA TYR A 134 2.65 10.68 -3.76
C TYR A 134 3.96 10.25 -3.11
N PHE A 135 4.89 11.20 -3.00
CA PHE A 135 6.18 11.02 -2.36
C PHE A 135 6.62 12.29 -1.64
N ASP A 136 6.97 12.17 -0.37
CA ASP A 136 7.47 13.25 0.46
C ASP A 136 8.57 12.69 1.38
N GLU A 137 9.79 13.17 1.16
CA GLU A 137 10.99 12.79 1.91
C GLU A 137 11.20 13.62 3.18
N HIS A 138 10.42 14.67 3.38
CA HIS A 138 10.56 15.59 4.52
C HIS A 138 9.74 15.15 5.74
N ILE A 139 8.87 14.15 5.60
CA ILE A 139 8.10 13.60 6.70
C ILE A 139 9.03 12.76 7.58
N PRO A 140 9.22 13.12 8.86
CA PRO A 140 10.09 12.35 9.75
C PRO A 140 9.50 10.97 10.01
N ASP A 141 10.38 9.97 10.08
CA ASP A 141 9.96 8.61 10.42
C ASP A 141 9.58 8.49 11.92
N PHE A 142 8.96 7.36 12.28
CA PHE A 142 8.51 7.13 13.65
C PHE A 142 9.66 7.13 14.66
N SER A 143 10.83 6.64 14.28
CA SER A 143 12.02 6.62 15.14
C SER A 143 12.51 8.03 15.44
N GLN A 144 12.54 8.90 14.43
CA GLN A 144 12.88 10.31 14.55
C GLN A 144 11.85 11.06 15.41
N ILE A 145 10.55 10.86 15.18
CA ILE A 145 9.47 11.47 15.97
C ILE A 145 9.60 11.09 17.45
N LYS A 146 10.01 9.84 17.74
CA LYS A 146 10.17 9.34 19.11
C LYS A 146 11.57 9.55 19.68
N ASN A 147 12.48 10.20 18.95
CA ASN A 147 13.89 10.37 19.31
C ASN A 147 14.51 9.04 19.78
N LEU A 148 14.23 7.96 19.06
CA LEU A 148 14.80 6.65 19.36
C LEU A 148 16.30 6.63 19.08
N VAL A 149 17.00 5.75 19.78
CA VAL A 149 18.40 5.46 19.53
C VAL A 149 18.57 4.68 18.21
N ASP A 150 19.73 4.82 17.57
CA ASP A 150 20.04 4.11 16.31
C ASP A 150 20.13 2.59 16.50
N ALA A 151 20.39 2.13 17.72
CA ALA A 151 20.47 0.72 18.04
C ALA A 151 19.06 0.07 18.10
N PRO A 152 18.89 -1.17 17.60
CA PRO A 152 17.64 -1.89 17.74
C PRO A 152 17.23 -1.99 19.21
N LEU A 153 15.99 -1.59 19.55
CA LEU A 153 15.51 -1.60 20.94
C LEU A 153 15.64 -2.99 21.59
N ALA A 154 15.49 -4.06 20.81
CA ALA A 154 15.66 -5.44 21.27
C ALA A 154 17.11 -5.82 21.64
N SER A 155 18.10 -5.03 21.24
CA SER A 155 19.52 -5.26 21.53
C SER A 155 20.02 -4.50 22.77
N LEU A 156 19.23 -3.56 23.28
CA LEU A 156 19.60 -2.73 24.43
C LEU A 156 19.76 -3.58 25.70
N GLN A 157 20.81 -3.29 26.47
CA GLN A 157 21.09 -3.95 27.74
C GLN A 157 20.62 -3.08 28.91
N GLU A 158 20.52 -3.65 30.12
CA GLU A 158 20.10 -2.92 31.32
C GLU A 158 20.93 -1.64 31.56
N LYS A 159 22.24 -1.71 31.29
CA LYS A 159 23.16 -0.56 31.42
C LYS A 159 22.84 0.60 30.47
N ASP A 160 22.19 0.33 29.34
CA ASP A 160 21.85 1.35 28.33
C ASP A 160 20.49 1.99 28.65
N LEU A 161 19.64 1.27 29.39
CA LEU A 161 18.28 1.71 29.77
C LEU A 161 18.24 2.42 31.13
N ARG A 162 19.23 2.17 31.99
CA ARG A 162 19.29 2.71 33.35
C ARG A 162 20.27 3.89 33.42
N PRO A 163 19.80 5.13 33.65
CA PRO A 163 20.70 6.26 33.81
C PRO A 163 21.60 6.06 35.05
N PRO A 164 22.86 6.52 35.01
CA PRO A 164 23.73 6.58 36.18
C PRO A 164 23.10 7.43 37.29
N LYS A 165 23.50 7.18 38.54
CA LYS A 165 22.95 7.90 39.69
C LYS A 165 23.21 9.41 39.58
N GLU A 166 24.40 9.77 39.11
CA GLU A 166 24.82 11.16 38.91
C GLU A 166 23.87 11.88 37.94
N THR A 167 23.56 11.26 36.79
CA THR A 167 22.63 11.80 35.80
C THR A 167 21.20 11.92 36.35
N LEU A 168 20.76 10.96 37.17
CA LEU A 168 19.45 11.03 37.82
C LEU A 168 19.38 12.19 38.81
N ASP A 169 20.42 12.39 39.62
CA ASP A 169 20.50 13.48 40.59
C ASP A 169 20.49 14.85 39.89
N GLU A 170 21.17 14.99 38.75
CA GLU A 170 21.12 16.19 37.90
C GLU A 170 19.72 16.47 37.36
N ILE A 171 19.02 15.46 36.83
CA ILE A 171 17.65 15.60 36.33
C ILE A 171 16.72 16.04 37.47
N MET A 172 16.83 15.43 38.66
CA MET A 172 15.99 15.77 39.81
C MET A 172 16.23 17.20 40.31
N GLN A 173 17.47 17.69 40.24
CA GLN A 173 17.79 19.09 40.55
C GLN A 173 17.21 20.07 39.53
N SER A 174 17.18 19.71 38.25
CA SER A 174 16.61 20.57 37.19
C SER A 174 15.09 20.74 37.27
N LEU A 175 14.41 19.88 38.02
CA LEU A 175 12.95 19.86 38.20
C LEU A 175 12.48 20.50 39.52
N MET A 176 13.40 20.90 40.41
CA MET A 176 13.13 21.65 41.65
C MET A 176 13.25 23.16 41.43
#